data_AF-A0A941YX82-F1
#
_entry.id   AF-A0A941YX82-F1
#
_cell.length_a   1.000
_cell.length_b   1.000
_cell.length_c   1.000
_cell.angle_alpha   90.00
_cell.angle_beta   90.00
_cell.angle_gamma   90.00
#
_symmetry.space_group_name_H-M   'P 1'
#
loop_
_entity.id
_entity.type
_entity.pdbx_description
1 polymer ?
#
loop_
_entity_poly.entity_id
_entity_poly.type
_entity_poly.pdbx_seq_one_letter_code
_entity_poly.pdbx_strand_id
1 'polypeptide(L)'
;MFWKRKAPVETCADALYASLKKAITQGGRIRVEDLVSAAAAIVGEAAIAKAGDYDPRKHNHPPGAQVFSTTINQLICDDKSFHEAPPSSIVGDLRERLTACGFSEPDFPRLEDVFRHFAEDIGKKEDWGQVPLSIAPQHHPFAQPLRIAYEARSMVDASLSPLGDDASKRLRATTAVLARALCETRDALTRIVSTTLAIETVNGMAKTAPMTAAAMAKMLEAGRTKAD
;
A
#
# COMPACT_ATOMS: atom_id res chain seq x y z
N MET A 1 3.21 -5.83 -38.81
CA MET A 1 3.20 -6.39 -37.43
C MET A 1 3.25 -5.21 -36.45
N PHE A 2 2.09 -4.71 -36.01
CA PHE A 2 2.01 -3.58 -35.09
C PHE A 2 2.28 -4.06 -33.67
N TRP A 3 3.48 -3.81 -33.13
CA TRP A 3 3.75 -3.98 -31.71
C TRP A 3 2.94 -2.93 -30.95
N LYS A 4 1.83 -3.33 -30.29
CA LYS A 4 1.12 -2.46 -29.36
C LYS A 4 2.09 -2.07 -28.25
N ARG A 5 2.57 -0.81 -28.24
CA ARG A 5 3.30 -0.27 -27.10
C ARG A 5 2.42 -0.45 -25.86
N LYS A 6 2.96 -1.05 -24.79
CA LYS A 6 2.28 -1.12 -23.48
C LYS A 6 1.88 0.29 -23.06
N ALA A 7 0.72 0.41 -22.42
CA ALA A 7 0.27 1.70 -21.88
C ALA A 7 1.31 2.26 -20.88
N PRO A 8 1.45 3.60 -20.76
CA PRO A 8 2.43 4.21 -19.86
C PRO A 8 2.29 3.74 -18.40
N VAL A 9 1.05 3.56 -17.91
CA VAL A 9 0.74 3.07 -16.57
C VAL A 9 1.36 1.69 -16.32
N GLU A 10 1.15 0.74 -17.22
CA GLU A 10 1.67 -0.63 -17.07
C GLU A 10 3.20 -0.67 -17.17
N THR A 11 3.80 0.18 -18.01
CA THR A 11 5.27 0.28 -18.10
C THR A 11 5.88 0.82 -16.81
N CYS A 12 5.25 1.82 -16.19
CA CYS A 12 5.69 2.37 -14.91
C CYS A 12 5.46 1.38 -13.76
N ALA A 13 4.35 0.64 -13.78
CA ALA A 13 4.09 -0.44 -12.84
C ALA A 13 5.15 -1.55 -12.93
N ASP A 14 5.52 -1.97 -14.14
CA ASP A 14 6.60 -2.96 -14.34
C ASP A 14 7.94 -2.47 -13.78
N ALA A 15 8.31 -1.22 -14.01
CA ALA A 15 9.54 -0.62 -13.50
C ALA A 15 9.54 -0.50 -11.97
N LEU A 16 8.42 -0.06 -11.39
CA LEU A 16 8.27 0.06 -9.94
C LEU A 16 8.31 -1.31 -9.27
N TYR A 17 7.60 -2.30 -9.81
CA TYR A 17 7.61 -3.66 -9.27
C TYR A 17 9.02 -4.29 -9.29
N ALA A 18 9.76 -4.13 -10.39
CA ALA A 18 11.13 -4.61 -10.48
C ALA A 18 12.05 -3.94 -9.44
N SER A 19 11.91 -2.62 -9.26
CA SER A 19 12.69 -1.86 -8.29
C SER A 19 12.33 -2.25 -6.86
N LEU A 20 11.04 -2.45 -6.57
CA LEU A 20 10.55 -2.88 -5.27
C LEU A 20 11.11 -4.26 -4.90
N LYS A 21 11.00 -5.24 -5.80
CA LYS A 21 11.59 -6.58 -5.61
C LYS A 21 13.08 -6.49 -5.27
N LYS A 22 13.83 -5.66 -6.00
CA LYS A 22 15.27 -5.48 -5.75
C LYS A 22 15.53 -4.94 -4.34
N ALA A 23 14.76 -3.94 -3.89
CA ALA A 23 14.96 -3.33 -2.58
C ALA A 23 14.62 -4.24 -1.41
N ILE A 24 13.61 -5.09 -1.55
CA ILE A 24 13.19 -6.02 -0.48
C ILE A 24 13.91 -7.36 -0.53
N THR A 25 14.72 -7.64 -1.56
CA THR A 25 15.45 -8.90 -1.68
C THR A 25 16.59 -8.93 -0.67
N GLN A 26 16.62 -9.96 0.17
CA GLN A 26 17.67 -10.19 1.16
C GLN A 26 18.28 -11.57 0.95
N GLY A 27 19.61 -11.65 0.78
CA GLY A 27 20.29 -12.92 0.52
C GLY A 27 19.78 -13.67 -0.72
N GLY A 28 19.27 -12.95 -1.73
CA GLY A 28 18.68 -13.53 -2.94
C GLY A 28 17.26 -14.10 -2.77
N ARG A 29 16.61 -13.89 -1.61
CA ARG A 29 15.25 -14.34 -1.32
C ARG A 29 14.36 -13.15 -0.98
N ILE A 30 13.06 -13.32 -1.20
CA ILE A 30 12.02 -12.35 -0.86
C ILE A 30 11.04 -13.05 0.07
N ARG A 31 10.73 -12.42 1.21
CA ARG A 31 9.59 -12.80 2.04
C ARG A 31 8.32 -12.24 1.41
N VAL A 32 7.34 -13.11 1.17
CA VAL A 32 6.13 -12.75 0.42
C VAL A 32 5.31 -11.70 1.15
N GLU A 33 5.20 -11.84 2.46
CA GLU A 33 4.50 -10.90 3.34
C GLU A 33 5.08 -9.47 3.21
N ASP A 34 6.41 -9.35 3.20
CA ASP A 34 7.08 -8.06 3.04
C ASP A 34 6.83 -7.46 1.64
N LEU A 35 6.84 -8.28 0.59
CA LEU A 35 6.55 -7.80 -0.77
C LEU A 35 5.11 -7.28 -0.89
N VAL A 36 4.14 -8.06 -0.43
CA VAL A 36 2.72 -7.71 -0.50
C VAL A 36 2.46 -6.46 0.35
N SER A 37 2.96 -6.43 1.58
CA SER A 37 2.77 -5.30 2.48
C SER A 37 3.47 -4.03 1.97
N ALA A 38 4.68 -4.13 1.43
CA ALA A 38 5.37 -2.99 0.83
C ALA A 38 4.62 -2.40 -0.38
N ALA A 39 4.13 -3.26 -1.28
CA ALA A 39 3.34 -2.82 -2.43
C ALA A 39 2.02 -2.17 -1.97
N ALA A 40 1.36 -2.75 -0.97
CA ALA A 40 0.15 -2.19 -0.37
C ALA A 40 0.39 -0.83 0.32
N ALA A 41 1.53 -0.67 0.98
CA ALA A 41 1.89 0.59 1.63
C ALA A 41 2.12 1.73 0.62
N ILE A 42 2.73 1.42 -0.52
CA ILE A 42 2.89 2.37 -1.63
C ILE A 42 1.52 2.77 -2.19
N VAL A 43 0.59 1.82 -2.33
CA VAL A 43 -0.80 2.12 -2.77
C VAL A 43 -1.51 3.01 -1.75
N GLY A 44 -1.37 2.74 -0.45
CA GLY A 44 -1.94 3.55 0.62
C GLY A 44 -1.46 5.01 0.57
N GLU A 45 -0.15 5.24 0.44
CA GLU A 45 0.38 6.61 0.30
C GLU A 45 -0.08 7.29 -1.00
N ALA A 46 -0.14 6.56 -2.12
CA ALA A 46 -0.66 7.09 -3.38
C ALA A 46 -2.16 7.45 -3.28
N ALA A 47 -2.93 6.72 -2.47
CA ALA A 47 -4.34 7.03 -2.21
C ALA A 47 -4.49 8.34 -1.42
N ILE A 48 -3.63 8.60 -0.42
CA ILE A 48 -3.59 9.89 0.29
C ILE A 48 -3.32 11.03 -0.69
N ALA A 49 -2.25 10.89 -1.51
CA ALA A 49 -1.90 11.90 -2.50
C ALA A 49 -3.03 12.13 -3.52
N LYS A 50 -3.77 11.09 -3.90
CA LYS A 50 -4.91 11.18 -4.82
C LYS A 50 -6.14 11.81 -4.18
N ALA A 51 -6.41 11.53 -2.90
CA ALA A 51 -7.51 12.11 -2.16
C ALA A 51 -7.33 13.62 -2.01
N GLY A 52 -6.10 14.06 -1.74
CA GLY A 52 -5.76 15.49 -1.69
C GLY A 52 -6.27 16.22 -0.44
N ASP A 53 -6.81 15.52 0.54
CA ASP A 53 -7.22 16.11 1.83
C ASP A 53 -6.01 16.66 2.61
N TYR A 54 -4.84 16.06 2.41
CA TYR A 54 -3.54 16.56 2.86
C TYR A 54 -2.41 16.00 2.01
N ASP A 55 -1.24 16.63 2.06
CA ASP A 55 -0.03 16.15 1.39
C ASP A 55 0.69 15.11 2.27
N PRO A 56 0.84 13.84 1.84
CA PRO A 56 1.48 12.78 2.64
C PRO A 56 2.96 13.04 2.94
N ARG A 57 3.59 14.02 2.28
CA ARG A 57 4.98 14.41 2.45
C ARG A 57 5.13 15.75 3.16
N LYS A 58 4.04 16.52 3.26
CA LYS A 58 4.02 17.87 3.84
C LYS A 58 2.74 18.12 4.66
N HIS A 59 2.72 17.56 5.86
CA HIS A 59 1.65 17.76 6.84
C HIS A 59 2.19 17.97 8.26
N ASN A 60 1.30 18.42 9.15
CA ASN A 60 1.61 18.65 10.56
C ASN A 60 1.08 17.55 11.50
N HIS A 61 0.40 16.52 10.97
CA HIS A 61 0.00 15.37 11.77
C HIS A 61 1.22 14.64 12.34
N PRO A 62 1.19 14.20 13.62
CA PRO A 62 2.20 13.31 14.16
C PRO A 62 2.30 12.04 13.31
N PRO A 63 3.50 11.52 13.02
CA PRO A 63 3.64 10.26 12.31
C PRO A 63 2.89 9.13 13.03
N GLY A 64 2.13 8.31 12.31
CA GLY A 64 1.28 7.28 12.89
C GLY A 64 -0.05 7.78 13.44
N ALA A 65 -0.33 9.09 13.41
CA ALA A 65 -1.63 9.62 13.82
C ALA A 65 -2.74 9.17 12.86
N GLN A 66 -3.93 8.94 13.41
CA GLN A 66 -5.10 8.58 12.63
C GLN A 66 -5.55 9.77 11.78
N VAL A 67 -5.89 9.52 10.52
CA VAL A 67 -6.47 10.51 9.62
C VAL A 67 -7.70 9.92 8.96
N PHE A 68 -8.85 10.49 9.27
CA PHE A 68 -10.12 10.09 8.67
C PHE A 68 -10.40 10.93 7.42
N SER A 69 -10.70 10.26 6.32
CA SER A 69 -11.09 10.89 5.06
C SER A 69 -12.18 10.07 4.36
N THR A 70 -13.27 10.76 4.02
CA THR A 70 -14.34 10.20 3.18
C THR A 70 -13.85 9.90 1.78
N THR A 71 -13.01 10.77 1.21
CA THR A 71 -12.45 10.59 -0.14
C THR A 71 -11.54 9.37 -0.20
N ILE A 72 -10.80 9.04 0.86
CA ILE A 72 -10.01 7.83 0.94
C ILE A 72 -10.90 6.58 0.94
N ASN A 73 -12.00 6.57 1.69
CA ASN A 73 -12.96 5.46 1.64
C ASN A 73 -13.53 5.27 0.22
N GLN A 74 -13.84 6.38 -0.47
CA GLN A 74 -14.29 6.37 -1.86
C GLN A 74 -13.25 5.76 -2.82
N LEU A 75 -11.97 6.11 -2.65
CA LEU A 75 -10.89 5.55 -3.45
C LEU A 75 -10.65 4.06 -3.17
N ILE A 76 -10.84 3.60 -1.93
CA ILE A 76 -10.66 2.19 -1.57
C ILE A 76 -11.76 1.33 -2.20
N CYS A 77 -13.03 1.65 -1.92
CA CYS A 77 -14.16 0.82 -2.39
C CYS A 77 -15.50 1.55 -2.56
N ASP A 78 -15.59 2.87 -2.34
CA ASP A 78 -16.86 3.64 -2.47
C ASP A 78 -17.99 3.17 -1.54
N ASP A 79 -17.63 2.75 -0.33
CA ASP A 79 -18.55 2.17 0.66
C ASP A 79 -19.38 0.99 0.12
N LYS A 80 -18.84 0.33 -0.91
CA LYS A 80 -19.45 -0.84 -1.55
C LYS A 80 -18.83 -2.14 -1.05
N SER A 81 -19.59 -3.22 -1.22
CA SER A 81 -19.05 -4.57 -1.08
C SER A 81 -17.98 -4.87 -2.14
N PHE A 82 -17.23 -5.95 -1.96
CA PHE A 82 -16.22 -6.40 -2.93
C PHE A 82 -16.77 -6.54 -4.36
N HIS A 83 -18.03 -6.97 -4.52
CA HIS A 83 -18.69 -7.15 -5.83
C HIS A 83 -19.17 -5.86 -6.47
N GLU A 84 -19.48 -4.88 -5.64
CA GLU A 84 -20.07 -3.62 -6.09
C GLU A 84 -19.02 -2.51 -6.22
N ALA A 85 -17.82 -2.70 -5.66
CA ALA A 85 -16.72 -1.77 -5.75
C ALA A 85 -16.45 -1.38 -7.22
N PRO A 86 -16.44 -0.08 -7.56
CA PRO A 86 -16.31 0.36 -8.94
C PRO A 86 -14.91 0.03 -9.48
N PRO A 87 -14.75 -0.28 -10.77
CA PRO A 87 -13.43 -0.56 -11.38
C PRO A 87 -12.38 0.54 -11.20
N SER A 88 -12.82 1.78 -10.92
CA SER A 88 -11.96 2.92 -10.64
C SER A 88 -11.45 2.97 -9.19
N SER A 89 -12.02 2.18 -8.28
CA SER A 89 -11.54 2.04 -6.90
C SER A 89 -10.37 1.05 -6.82
N ILE A 90 -9.60 1.10 -5.72
CA ILE A 90 -8.48 0.18 -5.49
C ILE A 90 -8.98 -1.27 -5.46
N VAL A 91 -10.05 -1.55 -4.71
CA VAL A 91 -10.61 -2.91 -4.61
C VAL A 91 -11.16 -3.38 -5.96
N GLY A 92 -11.87 -2.52 -6.70
CA GLY A 92 -12.39 -2.86 -8.02
C GLY A 92 -11.30 -3.17 -9.05
N ASP A 93 -10.24 -2.34 -9.11
CA ASP A 93 -9.07 -2.56 -9.99
C ASP A 93 -8.31 -3.84 -9.61
N LEU A 94 -8.10 -4.08 -8.31
CA LEU A 94 -7.51 -5.33 -7.82
C LEU A 94 -8.36 -6.54 -8.23
N ARG A 95 -9.68 -6.50 -8.02
CA ARG A 95 -10.58 -7.60 -8.40
C ARG A 95 -10.44 -7.96 -9.87
N GLU A 96 -10.49 -6.97 -10.76
CA GLU A 96 -10.36 -7.21 -12.22
C GLU A 96 -9.02 -7.86 -12.58
N ARG A 97 -7.93 -7.34 -12.02
CA ARG A 97 -6.57 -7.85 -12.31
C ARG A 97 -6.33 -9.24 -11.72
N LEU A 98 -6.78 -9.49 -10.49
CA LEU A 98 -6.53 -10.73 -9.78
C LEU A 98 -7.38 -11.89 -10.30
N THR A 99 -8.58 -11.60 -10.83
CA THR A 99 -9.40 -12.61 -11.52
C THR A 99 -8.65 -13.23 -12.69
N ALA A 100 -7.90 -12.42 -13.46
CA ALA A 100 -7.06 -12.91 -14.55
C ALA A 100 -5.89 -13.81 -14.07
N CYS A 101 -5.51 -13.71 -12.79
CA CYS A 101 -4.49 -14.53 -12.14
C CYS A 101 -5.08 -15.74 -11.38
N GLY A 102 -6.38 -16.01 -11.53
CA GLY A 102 -7.05 -17.16 -10.93
C GLY A 102 -7.53 -16.95 -9.50
N PHE A 103 -7.50 -15.73 -8.97
CA PHE A 103 -8.19 -15.41 -7.73
C PHE A 103 -9.71 -15.43 -7.97
N SER A 104 -10.45 -15.79 -6.93
CA SER A 104 -11.90 -15.89 -6.92
C SER A 104 -12.47 -15.19 -5.69
N GLU A 105 -13.78 -14.99 -5.63
CA GLU A 105 -14.42 -14.29 -4.50
C GLU A 105 -14.01 -14.81 -3.10
N PRO A 106 -13.95 -16.13 -2.83
CA PRO A 106 -13.53 -16.65 -1.52
C PRO A 106 -12.08 -16.32 -1.15
N ASP A 107 -11.28 -15.86 -2.12
CA ASP A 107 -9.91 -15.43 -1.89
C ASP A 107 -9.82 -14.00 -1.36
N PHE A 108 -10.93 -13.29 -1.13
CA PHE A 108 -10.95 -11.91 -0.63
C PHE A 108 -11.64 -11.79 0.74
N PRO A 109 -11.14 -10.90 1.63
CA PRO A 109 -11.81 -10.63 2.89
C PRO A 109 -13.14 -9.89 2.66
N ARG A 110 -14.04 -10.00 3.62
CA ARG A 110 -15.19 -9.08 3.71
C ARG A 110 -14.69 -7.70 4.08
N LEU A 111 -14.98 -6.69 3.26
CA LEU A 111 -14.50 -5.31 3.47
C LEU A 111 -15.02 -4.70 4.77
N GLU A 112 -16.25 -5.05 5.17
CA GLU A 112 -16.83 -4.64 6.46
C GLU A 112 -15.95 -5.08 7.64
N ASP A 113 -15.40 -6.30 7.56
CA ASP A 113 -14.57 -6.88 8.62
C ASP A 113 -13.20 -6.18 8.66
N VAL A 114 -12.61 -5.88 7.50
CA VAL A 114 -11.38 -5.08 7.38
C VAL A 114 -11.55 -3.72 8.06
N PHE A 115 -12.63 -3.00 7.74
CA PHE A 115 -12.84 -1.66 8.28
C PHE A 115 -13.17 -1.68 9.76
N ARG A 116 -13.95 -2.65 10.22
CA ARG A 116 -14.26 -2.84 11.65
C ARG A 116 -12.99 -3.16 12.44
N HIS A 117 -12.19 -4.12 11.98
CA HIS A 117 -10.91 -4.49 12.60
C HIS A 117 -9.99 -3.29 12.76
N PHE A 118 -9.81 -2.53 11.67
CA PHE A 118 -9.00 -1.32 11.71
C PHE A 118 -9.53 -0.29 12.72
N ALA A 119 -10.83 -0.04 12.77
CA ALA A 119 -11.43 0.92 13.69
C ALA A 119 -11.29 0.50 15.17
N GLU A 120 -11.32 -0.81 15.46
CA GLU A 120 -11.17 -1.36 16.80
C GLU A 120 -9.73 -1.30 17.31
N ASP A 121 -8.75 -1.38 16.40
CA ASP A 121 -7.33 -1.50 16.76
C ASP A 121 -6.51 -0.25 16.49
N ILE A 122 -6.98 0.69 15.68
CA ILE A 122 -6.23 1.91 15.40
C ILE A 122 -6.05 2.77 16.67
N GLY A 123 -4.82 3.21 16.91
CA GLY A 123 -4.46 4.04 18.07
C GLY A 123 -4.18 3.23 19.34
N LYS A 124 -4.30 1.90 19.30
CA LYS A 124 -3.63 1.05 20.30
C LYS A 124 -2.13 1.31 20.19
N LYS A 125 -1.45 1.22 21.34
CA LYS A 125 -0.05 1.61 21.50
C LYS A 125 0.87 0.57 20.86
N GLU A 126 0.82 0.47 19.55
CA GLU A 126 1.76 -0.32 18.75
C GLU A 126 2.97 0.55 18.37
N ASP A 127 4.09 -0.10 18.05
CA ASP A 127 5.28 0.59 17.57
C ASP A 127 4.93 1.42 16.34
N TRP A 128 5.37 2.68 16.35
CA TRP A 128 5.31 3.54 15.18
C TRP A 128 5.89 2.78 13.97
N GLY A 129 5.12 2.68 12.89
CA GLY A 129 5.52 1.90 11.72
C GLY A 129 4.51 0.83 11.31
N GLN A 130 3.73 0.33 12.26
CA GLN A 130 2.78 -0.77 12.08
C GLN A 130 1.41 -0.30 11.57
N VAL A 131 0.66 -1.25 11.02
CA VAL A 131 -0.77 -1.12 10.72
C VAL A 131 -1.49 -2.29 11.40
N PRO A 132 -2.72 -2.11 11.89
CA PRO A 132 -3.49 -3.21 12.45
C PRO A 132 -3.75 -4.29 11.39
N LEU A 133 -3.45 -5.54 11.72
CA LEU A 133 -3.63 -6.70 10.86
C LEU A 133 -4.40 -7.80 11.59
N SER A 134 -5.43 -8.38 10.95
CA SER A 134 -6.24 -9.46 11.54
C SER A 134 -5.67 -10.86 11.23
N ILE A 135 -4.76 -10.96 10.27
CA ILE A 135 -4.07 -12.21 9.95
C ILE A 135 -3.18 -12.68 11.10
N ALA A 136 -2.92 -13.99 11.15
CA ALA A 136 -2.12 -14.59 12.20
C ALA A 136 -0.67 -14.05 12.23
N PRO A 137 -0.03 -13.91 13.41
CA PRO A 137 1.27 -13.24 13.56
C PRO A 137 2.40 -13.79 12.69
N GLN A 138 2.40 -15.09 12.35
CA GLN A 138 3.42 -15.68 11.46
C GLN A 138 3.40 -15.10 10.03
N HIS A 139 2.28 -14.48 9.65
CA HIS A 139 2.07 -13.82 8.36
C HIS A 139 2.24 -12.30 8.44
N HIS A 140 2.67 -11.76 9.58
CA HIS A 140 2.99 -10.34 9.68
C HIS A 140 4.28 -10.05 8.87
N PRO A 141 4.34 -8.90 8.19
CA PRO A 141 5.56 -8.44 7.57
C PRO A 141 6.61 -8.16 8.65
N PHE A 142 7.88 -8.43 8.36
CA PHE A 142 8.98 -7.98 9.20
C PHE A 142 9.24 -6.50 9.00
N ALA A 143 9.03 -6.02 7.77
CA ALA A 143 9.16 -4.62 7.45
C ALA A 143 7.90 -3.85 7.84
N GLN A 144 8.09 -2.77 8.61
CA GLN A 144 7.03 -1.87 9.03
C GLN A 144 6.46 -1.09 7.82
N PRO A 145 5.16 -1.20 7.50
CA PRO A 145 4.60 -0.64 6.28
C PRO A 145 4.79 0.88 6.12
N LEU A 146 4.58 1.66 7.20
CA LEU A 146 4.75 3.12 7.18
C LEU A 146 6.20 3.52 6.91
N ARG A 147 7.15 2.75 7.44
CA ARG A 147 8.58 2.97 7.20
C ARG A 147 8.96 2.65 5.77
N ILE A 148 8.48 1.52 5.24
CA ILE A 148 8.73 1.13 3.86
C ILE A 148 8.17 2.16 2.87
N ALA A 149 6.94 2.65 3.09
CA ALA A 149 6.37 3.69 2.23
C ALA A 149 7.28 4.93 2.19
N TYR A 150 7.79 5.37 3.34
CA TYR A 150 8.73 6.50 3.42
C TYR A 150 10.05 6.23 2.68
N GLU A 151 10.69 5.10 2.96
CA GLU A 151 11.99 4.73 2.37
C GLU A 151 11.89 4.47 0.85
N ALA A 152 10.73 4.02 0.36
CA ALA A 152 10.51 3.74 -1.06
C ALA A 152 10.24 4.98 -1.91
N ARG A 153 9.99 6.17 -1.34
CA ARG A 153 9.55 7.38 -2.07
C ARG A 153 10.41 7.72 -3.27
N SER A 154 11.75 7.75 -3.11
CA SER A 154 12.65 8.09 -4.21
C SER A 154 12.58 7.10 -5.37
N MET A 155 12.40 5.81 -5.07
CA MET A 155 12.23 4.76 -6.08
C MET A 155 10.86 4.87 -6.77
N VAL A 156 9.81 5.12 -6.00
CA VAL A 156 8.46 5.34 -6.52
C VAL A 156 8.45 6.54 -7.47
N ASP A 157 9.04 7.67 -7.05
CA ASP A 157 9.09 8.88 -7.87
C ASP A 157 9.88 8.66 -9.16
N ALA A 158 11.03 8.00 -9.09
CA ALA A 158 11.82 7.66 -10.28
C ALA A 158 11.01 6.78 -11.25
N SER A 159 10.37 5.73 -10.72
CA SER A 159 9.62 4.75 -11.51
C SER A 159 8.34 5.31 -12.13
N LEU A 160 7.70 6.27 -11.45
CA LEU A 160 6.45 6.89 -11.89
C LEU A 160 6.66 8.24 -12.58
N SER A 161 7.90 8.73 -12.69
CA SER A 161 8.22 10.01 -13.35
C SER A 161 7.60 10.20 -14.75
N PRO A 162 7.46 9.17 -15.62
CA PRO A 162 6.82 9.34 -16.92
C PRO A 162 5.32 9.65 -16.85
N LEU A 163 4.67 9.44 -15.70
CA LEU A 163 3.27 9.77 -15.47
C LEU A 163 3.08 11.23 -15.01
N GLY A 164 4.17 11.94 -14.69
CA GLY A 164 4.14 13.29 -14.14
C GLY A 164 3.39 13.37 -12.81
N ASP A 165 2.60 14.42 -12.64
CA ASP A 165 1.82 14.70 -11.42
C ASP A 165 0.38 14.17 -11.46
N ASP A 166 0.05 13.32 -12.44
CA ASP A 166 -1.28 12.72 -12.56
C ASP A 166 -1.50 11.67 -11.46
N ALA A 167 -2.05 12.12 -10.33
CA ALA A 167 -2.31 11.26 -9.17
C ALA A 167 -3.22 10.07 -9.49
N SER A 168 -4.14 10.19 -10.45
CA SER A 168 -5.01 9.07 -10.86
C SER A 168 -4.19 7.99 -11.57
N LYS A 169 -3.33 8.37 -12.52
CA LYS A 169 -2.44 7.40 -13.20
C LYS A 169 -1.44 6.78 -12.26
N ARG A 170 -0.89 7.57 -11.32
CA ARG A 170 0.04 7.08 -10.31
C ARG A 170 -0.61 6.06 -9.38
N LEU A 171 -1.80 6.34 -8.84
CA LEU A 171 -2.55 5.39 -8.03
C LEU A 171 -2.83 4.08 -8.78
N ARG A 172 -3.30 4.17 -10.03
CA ARG A 172 -3.51 2.98 -10.88
C ARG A 172 -2.23 2.18 -11.12
N ALA A 173 -1.10 2.85 -11.35
CA ALA A 173 0.19 2.18 -11.52
C ALA A 173 0.62 1.46 -10.23
N THR A 174 0.44 2.07 -9.06
CA THR A 174 0.75 1.42 -7.78
C THR A 174 -0.20 0.26 -7.48
N THR A 175 -1.49 0.37 -7.81
CA THR A 175 -2.44 -0.74 -7.66
C THR A 175 -2.08 -1.91 -8.58
N ALA A 176 -1.60 -1.63 -9.79
CA ALA A 176 -1.08 -2.66 -10.70
C ALA A 176 0.16 -3.37 -10.13
N VAL A 177 1.04 -2.65 -9.42
CA VAL A 177 2.20 -3.25 -8.71
C VAL A 177 1.73 -4.20 -7.61
N LEU A 178 0.73 -3.81 -6.81
CA LEU A 178 0.16 -4.68 -5.79
C LEU A 178 -0.53 -5.91 -6.38
N ALA A 179 -1.32 -5.74 -7.44
CA ALA A 179 -1.94 -6.86 -8.14
C ALA A 179 -0.87 -7.83 -8.66
N ARG A 180 0.21 -7.31 -9.25
CA ARG A 180 1.33 -8.11 -9.73
C ARG A 180 2.05 -8.86 -8.61
N ALA A 181 2.27 -8.23 -7.45
CA ALA A 181 2.82 -8.88 -6.28
C ALA A 181 1.96 -10.09 -5.87
N LEU A 182 0.66 -9.90 -5.71
CA LEU A 182 -0.29 -10.95 -5.35
C LEU A 182 -0.33 -12.09 -6.39
N CYS A 183 -0.31 -11.75 -7.69
CA CYS A 183 -0.27 -12.75 -8.76
C CYS A 183 1.02 -13.58 -8.74
N GLU A 184 2.19 -12.95 -8.60
CA GLU A 184 3.49 -13.65 -8.59
C GLU A 184 3.70 -14.49 -7.33
N THR A 185 3.01 -14.17 -6.22
CA THR A 185 3.17 -14.89 -4.94
C THR A 185 1.98 -15.78 -4.57
N ARG A 186 1.01 -15.97 -5.47
CA ARG A 186 -0.25 -16.69 -5.20
C ARG A 186 -0.08 -18.15 -4.75
N ASP A 187 1.06 -18.76 -5.10
CA ASP A 187 1.37 -20.16 -4.80
C ASP A 187 2.27 -20.30 -3.56
N ALA A 188 2.69 -19.19 -2.96
CA ALA A 188 3.59 -19.15 -1.80
C ALA A 188 2.88 -18.73 -0.49
N LEU A 189 1.77 -18.01 -0.59
CA LEU A 189 0.92 -17.63 0.54
C LEU A 189 -0.54 -17.90 0.17
N THR A 190 -1.34 -18.42 1.10
CA THR A 190 -2.77 -18.64 0.87
C THR A 190 -3.41 -17.34 0.42
N ARG A 191 -4.20 -17.40 -0.65
CA ARG A 191 -4.72 -16.20 -1.33
C ARG A 191 -5.53 -15.30 -0.40
N ILE A 192 -6.42 -15.86 0.42
CA ILE A 192 -7.18 -15.10 1.42
C ILE A 192 -6.28 -14.36 2.42
N VAL A 193 -5.16 -14.97 2.84
CA VAL A 193 -4.20 -14.32 3.73
C VAL A 193 -3.49 -13.17 3.00
N SER A 194 -3.07 -13.39 1.76
CA SER A 194 -2.39 -12.38 0.95
C SER A 194 -3.28 -11.17 0.62
N THR A 195 -4.54 -11.38 0.28
CA THR A 195 -5.49 -10.30 -0.02
C THR A 195 -5.93 -9.58 1.24
N THR A 196 -6.08 -10.29 2.37
CA THR A 196 -6.35 -9.67 3.68
C THR A 196 -5.20 -8.77 4.08
N LEU A 197 -3.95 -9.28 4.06
CA LEU A 197 -2.74 -8.48 4.30
C LEU A 197 -2.70 -7.23 3.41
N ALA A 198 -2.95 -7.39 2.11
CA ALA A 198 -2.91 -6.31 1.15
C ALA A 198 -3.97 -5.23 1.46
N ILE A 199 -5.23 -5.62 1.63
CA ILE A 199 -6.34 -4.68 1.80
C ILE A 199 -6.29 -4.00 3.16
N GLU A 200 -5.95 -4.72 4.23
CA GLU A 200 -5.74 -4.14 5.56
C GLU A 200 -4.57 -3.16 5.55
N THR A 201 -3.45 -3.52 4.89
CA THR A 201 -2.30 -2.61 4.77
C THR A 201 -2.66 -1.36 3.97
N VAL A 202 -3.36 -1.48 2.83
CA VAL A 202 -3.84 -0.31 2.05
C VAL A 202 -4.72 0.59 2.91
N ASN A 203 -5.73 0.02 3.59
CA ASN A 203 -6.66 0.77 4.42
C ASN A 203 -5.93 1.45 5.58
N GLY A 204 -5.05 0.72 6.27
CA GLY A 204 -4.30 1.23 7.41
C GLY A 204 -3.34 2.34 7.03
N MET A 205 -2.61 2.16 5.93
CA MET A 205 -1.68 3.15 5.40
C MET A 205 -2.40 4.40 4.91
N ALA A 206 -3.52 4.27 4.22
CA ALA A 206 -4.27 5.43 3.72
C ALA A 206 -4.90 6.25 4.86
N LYS A 207 -5.19 5.64 6.01
CA LYS A 207 -5.83 6.29 7.16
C LYS A 207 -4.86 6.62 8.30
N THR A 208 -3.56 6.56 8.04
CA THR A 208 -2.52 6.85 9.02
C THR A 208 -1.53 7.85 8.44
N ALA A 209 -1.24 8.91 9.20
CA ALA A 209 -0.32 9.97 8.80
C ALA A 209 1.09 9.41 8.55
N PRO A 210 1.62 9.51 7.32
CA PRO A 210 2.97 9.04 7.02
C PRO A 210 4.06 9.83 7.75
N MET A 211 5.30 9.32 7.69
CA MET A 211 6.46 10.10 8.09
C MET A 211 6.73 11.22 7.08
N THR A 212 6.96 12.45 7.54
CA THR A 212 7.50 13.54 6.72
C THR A 212 9.00 13.68 6.92
N ALA A 213 9.71 14.27 5.95
CA ALA A 213 11.14 14.57 6.12
C ALA A 213 11.39 15.50 7.32
N ALA A 214 10.50 16.46 7.56
CA ALA A 214 10.57 17.35 8.72
C ALA A 214 10.37 16.60 10.05
N ALA A 215 9.44 15.64 10.11
CA ALA A 215 9.24 14.83 11.31
C ALA A 215 10.41 13.87 11.56
N MET A 216 10.97 13.27 10.51
CA MET A 216 12.17 12.41 10.61
C MET A 216 13.38 13.20 11.14
N ALA A 217 13.62 14.40 10.64
CA ALA A 217 14.69 15.27 11.12
C ALA A 217 14.55 15.56 12.64
N LYS A 218 13.34 15.93 13.08
CA LYS A 218 13.04 16.17 14.51
C LYS A 218 13.27 14.93 15.37
N MET A 219 12.89 13.74 14.90
CA MET A 219 13.13 12.49 15.63
C MET A 219 14.62 12.18 15.77
N LEU A 220 15.41 12.39 14.72
CA LEU A 220 16.85 12.18 14.75
C LEU A 220 17.56 13.17 15.69
N GLU A 221 17.13 14.44 15.71
CA GLU A 221 17.63 15.45 16.64
C GLU A 221 17.32 15.09 18.10
N ALA A 222 16.08 14.67 18.39
CA ALA A 222 15.67 14.27 19.73
C ALA A 222 16.35 12.98 20.23
N GLY A 223 16.77 12.10 19.32
CA GLY A 223 17.55 10.91 19.65
C GLY A 223 19.00 11.24 20.04
N ARG A 224 19.60 12.26 19.40
CA ARG A 224 20.96 12.72 19.71
C ARG A 224 21.02 13.40 21.07
N THR A 225 20.07 14.28 21.39
CA THR A 225 20.03 14.98 22.69
C THR A 225 19.72 14.10 23.90
N LYS A 226 19.27 12.85 23.69
CA LYS A 226 19.09 11.85 24.75
C LYS A 226 20.31 10.95 24.95
N ALA A 227 21.27 10.98 24.02
CA ALA A 227 22.49 10.18 24.06
C ALA A 227 23.68 10.96 24.66
N ASP A 228 23.54 12.28 24.83
CA ASP A 228 24.45 13.18 25.53
C ASP A 228 24.00 13.40 26.99
#